data_AF-A0A7C1DLF0-F1
#
_entry.id   AF-A0A7C1DLF0-F1
#
_cell.length_a   1.000
_cell.length_b   1.000
_cell.length_c   1.000
_cell.angle_alpha   90.00
_cell.angle_beta   90.00
_cell.angle_gamma   90.00
#
_symmetry.space_group_name_H-M   'P 1'
#
loop_
_entity.id
_entity.type
_entity.pdbx_description
1 polymer ?
#
loop_
_entity_poly.entity_id
_entity_poly.type
_entity_poly.pdbx_seq_one_letter_code
_entity_poly.pdbx_strand_id
1 'polypeptide(L)'
;MILSKYKRSMTEIRILRCGNNICGIEISGHSGYAGHGQDIVCAALSTLTQTLEIGLIDVLDIEGVVTRKDPVSGYAKIFWGKRNSGRISDLVKTIVAALIAISDSYPAYTKIVEVYVNENV
;
A
#
# COMPACT_ATOMS: atom_id res chain seq x y z
N MET A 1 -35.46 1.72 -11.41
CA MET A 1 -34.20 0.95 -11.32
C MET A 1 -33.03 1.94 -11.31
N ILE A 2 -32.73 2.58 -10.17
CA ILE A 2 -31.70 3.63 -10.03
C ILE A 2 -30.85 3.36 -8.79
N LEU A 3 -30.14 2.22 -8.74
CA LEU A 3 -29.25 1.89 -7.62
C LEU A 3 -27.89 1.30 -8.06
N SER A 4 -27.43 1.60 -9.27
CA SER A 4 -26.13 1.10 -9.81
C SER A 4 -25.14 2.21 -10.18
N LYS A 5 -25.32 3.45 -9.70
CA LYS A 5 -24.40 4.56 -10.03
C LYS A 5 -23.30 4.84 -9.00
N TYR A 6 -23.30 4.15 -7.86
CA TYR A 6 -22.28 4.32 -6.81
C TYR A 6 -21.84 2.98 -6.26
N LYS A 7 -21.07 2.22 -7.06
CA LYS A 7 -20.24 1.16 -6.50
C LYS A 7 -19.17 1.85 -5.66
N ARG A 8 -19.33 1.89 -4.33
CA ARG A 8 -18.29 2.37 -3.42
C ARG A 8 -17.03 1.52 -3.68
N SER A 9 -16.01 2.12 -4.27
CA SER A 9 -14.72 1.46 -4.50
C SER A 9 -13.97 1.42 -3.17
N MET A 10 -13.93 0.23 -2.56
CA MET A 10 -13.10 -0.06 -1.40
C MET A 10 -11.65 -0.18 -1.85
N THR A 11 -10.73 0.55 -1.24
CA THR A 11 -9.29 0.40 -1.45
C THR A 11 -8.77 -0.73 -0.56
N GLU A 12 -8.13 -1.74 -1.16
CA GLU A 12 -7.50 -2.84 -0.43
C GLU A 12 -5.99 -2.58 -0.30
N ILE A 13 -5.50 -2.65 0.94
CA ILE A 13 -4.09 -2.54 1.31
C ILE A 13 -3.63 -3.92 1.79
N ARG A 14 -2.69 -4.52 1.07
CA ARG A 14 -2.14 -5.85 1.34
C ARG A 14 -0.72 -5.69 1.89
N ILE A 15 -0.50 -6.17 3.11
CA ILE A 15 0.83 -6.27 3.72
C ILE A 15 1.38 -7.65 3.35
N LEU A 16 2.44 -7.68 2.53
CA LEU A 16 3.04 -8.92 2.04
C LEU A 16 4.10 -9.40 3.04
N ARG A 17 3.97 -10.64 3.52
CA ARG A 17 4.88 -11.27 4.48
C ARG A 17 5.67 -12.41 3.87
N CYS A 18 6.98 -12.38 4.07
CA CYS A 18 7.93 -13.43 3.73
C CYS A 18 8.47 -14.00 5.06
N GLY A 19 7.87 -15.11 5.51
CA GLY A 19 8.03 -15.59 6.88
C GLY A 19 7.52 -14.54 7.89
N ASN A 20 8.35 -14.19 8.87
CA ASN A 20 7.98 -13.21 9.91
C ASN A 20 8.17 -11.74 9.47
N ASN A 21 8.82 -11.50 8.34
CA ASN A 21 9.17 -10.17 7.89
C ASN A 21 8.18 -9.65 6.85
N ILE A 22 7.90 -8.35 6.89
CA ILE A 22 7.20 -7.68 5.80
C ILE A 22 8.19 -7.51 4.65
N CYS A 23 7.79 -7.92 3.45
CA CYS A 23 8.61 -7.90 2.25
C CYS A 23 7.98 -7.13 1.08
N GLY A 24 6.76 -6.62 1.27
CA GLY A 24 6.10 -5.79 0.29
C GLY A 24 4.81 -5.16 0.79
N ILE A 25 4.34 -4.18 0.05
CA ILE A 25 3.02 -3.56 0.20
C ILE A 25 2.37 -3.50 -1.18
N GLU A 26 1.08 -3.81 -1.24
CA GLU A 26 0.29 -3.74 -2.45
C GLU A 26 -1.04 -3.02 -2.17
N ILE A 27 -1.34 -1.96 -2.91
CA ILE A 27 -2.56 -1.16 -2.79
C ILE A 27 -3.31 -1.22 -4.10
N SER A 28 -4.60 -1.50 -4.04
CA SER A 28 -5.48 -1.58 -5.23
C SER A 28 -6.81 -0.86 -5.00
N GLY A 29 -7.34 -0.25 -6.07
CA GLY A 29 -8.62 0.46 -6.01
C GLY A 29 -8.54 1.84 -5.36
N HIS A 30 -7.41 2.53 -5.47
CA HIS A 30 -7.24 3.92 -5.01
C HIS A 30 -7.36 4.98 -6.13
N SER A 31 -7.88 4.60 -7.30
CA SER A 31 -8.23 5.54 -8.39
C SER A 31 -9.72 5.43 -8.73
N GLY A 32 -10.28 6.52 -9.25
CA GLY A 32 -11.67 6.60 -9.69
C GLY A 32 -12.34 7.91 -9.31
N TYR A 33 -13.53 8.17 -9.87
CA TYR A 33 -14.36 9.31 -9.50
C TYR A 33 -14.89 9.09 -8.08
N ALA A 34 -14.35 9.80 -7.11
CA ALA A 34 -14.60 9.58 -5.70
C ALA A 34 -15.65 10.57 -5.17
N GLY A 35 -16.51 10.11 -4.26
CA GLY A 35 -17.36 11.01 -3.48
C GLY A 35 -16.52 11.82 -2.49
N HIS A 36 -17.10 12.88 -1.90
CA HIS A 36 -16.43 13.68 -0.86
C HIS A 36 -15.75 12.81 0.20
N GLY A 37 -14.47 13.08 0.46
CA GLY A 37 -13.64 12.41 1.47
C GLY A 37 -12.76 11.26 0.94
N GLN A 38 -13.17 10.56 -0.12
CA GLN A 38 -12.39 9.46 -0.68
C GLN A 38 -11.11 9.93 -1.38
N ASP A 39 -11.13 11.10 -2.03
CA ASP A 39 -9.94 11.69 -2.66
C ASP A 39 -8.81 11.93 -1.65
N ILE A 40 -9.14 12.30 -0.41
CA ILE A 40 -8.17 12.53 0.66
C ILE A 40 -7.51 11.21 1.08
N VAL A 41 -8.30 10.13 1.19
CA VAL A 41 -7.79 8.79 1.49
C VAL A 41 -6.87 8.32 0.37
N CYS A 42 -7.28 8.43 -0.89
CA CYS A 42 -6.46 8.05 -2.04
C CYS A 42 -5.13 8.81 -2.06
N ALA A 43 -5.18 10.15 -1.87
CA ALA A 43 -3.98 10.98 -1.81
C ALA A 43 -3.03 10.52 -0.70
N ALA A 44 -3.55 10.28 0.51
CA ALA A 44 -2.73 9.81 1.63
C ALA A 44 -2.06 8.45 1.35
N LEU A 45 -2.79 7.50 0.77
CA LEU A 45 -2.25 6.18 0.40
C LEU A 45 -1.20 6.28 -0.70
N SER A 46 -1.42 7.11 -1.72
CA SER A 46 -0.42 7.36 -2.77
C SER A 46 0.84 8.01 -2.21
N THR A 47 0.71 9.01 -1.32
CA THR A 47 1.85 9.65 -0.67
C THR A 47 2.65 8.65 0.16
N LEU A 48 2.02 7.86 1.03
CA LEU A 48 2.73 6.89 1.86
C LEU A 48 3.43 5.80 1.04
N THR A 49 2.80 5.34 -0.04
CA THR A 49 3.40 4.36 -0.94
C THR A 49 4.63 4.95 -1.63
N GLN A 50 4.53 6.19 -2.13
CA GLN A 50 5.67 6.86 -2.76
C GLN A 50 6.78 7.18 -1.75
N THR A 51 6.45 7.54 -0.51
CA THR A 51 7.43 7.72 0.57
C THR A 51 8.17 6.42 0.88
N LEU A 52 7.49 5.28 0.88
CA LEU A 52 8.14 3.99 1.09
C LEU A 52 9.13 3.67 -0.04
N GLU A 53 8.73 3.88 -1.29
CA GLU A 53 9.60 3.67 -2.45
C GLU A 53 10.85 4.55 -2.39
N ILE A 54 10.69 5.86 -2.19
CA ILE A 54 11.80 6.81 -2.04
C ILE A 54 12.68 6.42 -0.86
N GLY A 55 12.07 6.07 0.27
CA GLY A 55 12.79 5.66 1.48
C GLY A 55 13.63 4.41 1.23
N LEU A 56 13.10 3.41 0.54
CA LEU A 56 13.82 2.18 0.23
C LEU A 56 14.93 2.41 -0.82
N ILE A 57 14.61 3.09 -1.92
CA ILE A 57 15.51 3.20 -3.08
C ILE A 57 16.50 4.35 -2.87
N ASP A 58 16.03 5.56 -2.64
CA ASP A 58 16.87 6.77 -2.69
C ASP A 58 17.56 7.05 -1.34
N VAL A 59 16.91 6.75 -0.22
CA VAL A 59 17.42 7.10 1.13
C VAL A 59 18.23 5.97 1.76
N LEU A 60 17.78 4.72 1.56
CA LEU A 60 18.42 3.54 2.12
C LEU A 60 19.31 2.80 1.12
N ASP A 61 19.28 3.18 -0.16
CA ASP A 61 20.06 2.57 -1.24
C ASP A 61 19.86 1.05 -1.34
N ILE A 62 18.60 0.60 -1.23
CA ILE A 62 18.26 -0.82 -1.29
C ILE A 62 18.16 -1.27 -2.75
N GLU A 63 19.12 -2.09 -3.17
CA GLU A 63 19.08 -2.70 -4.49
C GLU A 63 17.98 -3.76 -4.65
N GLY A 64 17.45 -3.88 -5.87
CA GLY A 64 16.49 -4.95 -6.23
C GLY A 64 15.12 -4.81 -5.57
N VAL A 65 14.70 -3.57 -5.28
CA VAL A 65 13.31 -3.22 -4.99
C VAL A 65 12.53 -3.24 -6.31
N VAL A 66 11.40 -3.95 -6.33
CA VAL A 66 10.51 -4.07 -7.48
C VAL A 66 9.27 -3.23 -7.24
N THR A 67 9.02 -2.27 -8.13
CA THR A 67 7.86 -1.38 -8.09
C THR A 67 6.96 -1.61 -9.31
N ARG A 68 5.65 -1.72 -9.10
CA ARG A 68 4.65 -1.66 -10.19
C ARG A 68 3.57 -0.65 -9.82
N LYS A 69 3.19 0.18 -10.79
CA LYS A 69 2.16 1.19 -10.64
C LYS A 69 1.27 1.20 -11.87
N ASP A 70 -0.02 1.30 -11.67
CA ASP A 70 -0.99 1.63 -12.71
C ASP A 70 -1.91 2.73 -12.17
N PRO A 71 -1.72 3.99 -12.60
CA PRO A 71 -2.50 5.11 -12.11
C PRO A 71 -3.95 5.06 -12.60
N VAL A 72 -4.24 4.35 -13.70
CA VAL A 72 -5.60 4.22 -14.23
C VAL A 72 -6.44 3.34 -13.32
N SER A 73 -5.90 2.17 -12.93
CA SER A 73 -6.57 1.25 -12.00
C SER A 73 -6.36 1.56 -10.53
N GLY A 74 -5.47 2.51 -10.20
CA GLY A 74 -5.18 2.85 -8.81
C GLY A 74 -4.52 1.68 -8.14
N TYR A 75 -3.51 1.15 -8.80
CA TYR A 75 -2.71 0.03 -8.35
C TYR A 75 -1.30 0.50 -8.07
N ALA A 76 -0.74 0.08 -6.94
CA ALA A 76 0.66 0.24 -6.62
C ALA A 76 1.15 -0.99 -5.84
N LYS A 77 2.33 -1.47 -6.17
CA LYS A 77 3.02 -2.55 -5.47
C LYS A 77 4.48 -2.23 -5.33
N ILE A 78 5.00 -2.40 -4.12
CA ILE A 78 6.41 -2.27 -3.80
C ILE A 78 6.82 -3.57 -3.11
N PHE A 79 7.86 -4.22 -3.62
CA PHE A 79 8.38 -5.47 -3.10
C PHE A 79 9.90 -5.38 -2.96
N TRP A 80 10.41 -5.56 -1.75
CA TRP A 80 11.86 -5.53 -1.45
C TRP A 80 12.40 -6.89 -1.02
N GLY A 81 11.58 -7.95 -1.06
CA GLY A 81 11.98 -9.31 -0.77
C GLY A 81 12.39 -9.54 0.69
N LYS A 82 13.26 -10.52 0.94
CA LYS A 82 13.70 -10.90 2.30
C LYS A 82 14.66 -9.92 2.97
N ARG A 83 14.99 -8.81 2.31
CA ARG A 83 15.95 -7.82 2.81
C ARG A 83 15.40 -7.24 4.10
N ASN A 84 16.17 -7.40 5.17
CA ASN A 84 15.76 -6.96 6.49
C ASN A 84 16.99 -6.39 7.21
N SER A 85 16.98 -5.08 7.40
CA SER A 85 17.91 -4.36 8.26
C SER A 85 17.09 -3.53 9.25
N GLY A 86 17.70 -3.09 10.35
CA GLY A 86 17.01 -2.22 11.31
C GLY A 86 16.38 -0.99 10.63
N ARG A 87 17.11 -0.35 9.72
CA ARG A 87 16.64 0.82 8.97
C ARG A 87 15.44 0.52 8.06
N ILE A 88 15.47 -0.61 7.34
CA ILE A 88 14.32 -1.06 6.54
C ILE A 88 13.12 -1.32 7.47
N SER A 89 13.36 -2.02 8.58
CA SER A 89 12.31 -2.36 9.54
C SER A 89 11.64 -1.11 10.11
N ASP A 90 12.41 -0.10 10.48
CA ASP A 90 11.90 1.14 11.07
C ASP A 90 11.07 1.94 10.05
N LEU A 91 11.57 2.09 8.82
CA LEU A 91 10.82 2.74 7.74
C LEU A 91 9.51 1.99 7.45
N VAL A 92 9.59 0.67 7.27
CA VAL A 92 8.43 -0.16 6.93
C VAL A 92 7.40 -0.16 8.06
N LYS A 93 7.81 -0.31 9.32
CA LYS A 93 6.91 -0.24 10.48
C LYS A 93 6.22 1.11 10.57
N THR A 94 6.95 2.19 10.31
CA THR A 94 6.39 3.56 10.31
C THR A 94 5.31 3.70 9.24
N ILE A 95 5.59 3.29 8.01
CA ILE A 95 4.62 3.35 6.91
C ILE A 95 3.41 2.45 7.18
N VAL A 96 3.63 1.22 7.65
CA VAL A 96 2.55 0.28 7.98
C VAL A 96 1.66 0.81 9.09
N ALA A 97 2.24 1.39 10.16
CA ALA A 97 1.47 2.02 11.23
C ALA A 97 0.62 3.20 10.71
N ALA A 98 1.17 4.01 9.80
CA ALA A 98 0.42 5.10 9.17
C ALA A 98 -0.74 4.59 8.29
N LEU A 99 -0.52 3.52 7.51
CA LEU A 99 -1.57 2.88 6.72
C LEU A 99 -2.69 2.32 7.61
N ILE A 100 -2.33 1.69 8.73
CA ILE A 100 -3.30 1.20 9.74
C ILE A 100 -4.10 2.36 10.31
N ALA A 101 -3.44 3.45 10.72
CA ALA A 101 -4.12 4.62 11.26
C ALA A 101 -5.10 5.27 10.25
N ILE A 102 -4.74 5.33 8.97
CA ILE A 102 -5.66 5.76 7.91
C ILE A 102 -6.82 4.78 7.80
N SER A 103 -6.57 3.48 7.85
CA SER A 103 -7.63 2.48 7.71
C SER A 103 -8.63 2.52 8.85
N ASP A 104 -8.15 2.71 10.08
CA ASP A 104 -8.98 2.87 11.27
C ASP A 104 -9.79 4.18 11.24
N SER A 105 -9.22 5.25 10.67
CA SER A 105 -9.91 6.55 10.52
C SER A 105 -10.95 6.55 9.40
N TYR A 106 -10.74 5.72 8.36
CA TYR A 106 -11.55 5.67 7.14
C TYR A 106 -11.97 4.22 6.77
N PRO A 107 -12.62 3.47 7.69
CA PRO A 107 -12.93 2.05 7.49
C PRO A 107 -14.00 1.80 6.42
N ALA A 108 -14.79 2.83 6.08
CA ALA A 108 -15.76 2.78 4.99
C ALA A 108 -15.11 2.73 3.59
N TYR A 109 -13.83 3.12 3.49
CA TYR A 109 -13.11 3.30 2.22
C TYR A 109 -11.92 2.38 2.07
N THR A 110 -11.43 1.79 3.16
CA THR A 110 -10.20 1.00 3.17
C THR A 110 -10.35 -0.32 3.90
N LYS A 111 -9.53 -1.30 3.50
CA LYS A 111 -9.38 -2.57 4.18
C LYS A 111 -7.92 -3.00 4.16
N ILE A 112 -7.40 -3.41 5.32
CA ILE A 112 -6.07 -4.02 5.43
C ILE A 112 -6.18 -5.53 5.51
N VAL A 113 -5.31 -6.23 4.79
CA VAL A 113 -5.13 -7.68 4.88
C VAL A 113 -3.64 -8.04 4.89
N GLU A 114 -3.30 -9.11 5.60
CA GLU A 114 -1.96 -9.71 5.51
C GLU A 114 -1.96 -10.87 4.52
N VAL A 115 -0.91 -10.96 3.71
CA VAL A 115 -0.76 -12.00 2.68
C VAL A 115 0.62 -12.63 2.80
N TYR A 116 0.65 -13.94 3.04
CA TYR A 116 1.88 -14.71 3.07
C TYR A 116 2.26 -15.10 1.65
N VAL A 117 3.47 -14.72 1.22
CA VAL A 117 3.99 -14.99 -0.12
C VAL A 117 5.01 -16.13 -0.06
N ASN A 118 4.77 -17.15 -0.88
CA ASN A 118 5.70 -18.27 -1.07
C ASN A 118 6.79 -17.86 -2.07
N GLU A 119 8.04 -18.26 -1.77
CA GLU A 119 9.28 -17.61 -2.21
C GLU A 119 9.74 -17.91 -3.65
N ASN A 120 8.82 -18.27 -4.55
CA ASN A 120 9.16 -18.65 -5.93
C ASN A 120 8.87 -17.53 -6.95
N VAL A 121 9.03 -16.25 -6.58
CA VAL A 121 8.90 -15.11 -7.50
C VAL A 121 10.25 -14.44 -7.70
#